data_AF-A0A545UFA0-F1
#
_entry.id   AF-A0A545UFA0-F1
#
_cell.length_a   1.000
_cell.length_b   1.000
_cell.length_c   1.000
_cell.angle_alpha   90.00
_cell.angle_beta   90.00
_cell.angle_gamma   90.00
#
_symmetry.space_group_name_H-M   'P 1'
#
loop_
_entity.id
_entity.type
_entity.pdbx_description
1 polymer ?
#
loop_
_entity_poly.entity_id
_entity_poly.type
_entity_poly.pdbx_seq_one_letter_code
_entity_poly.pdbx_strand_id
1 'polypeptide(L)'
;MTKSFDFDEFKKKAAETGQTLQKKLNYLSESVSRSGMEGVTHWLKSHHQIDDLKAAINDLLAASEEETFTLLQVHTTFSSFVLPEEDSGQAEWYQTADSYLKNFEKSLVEDKVFNVKALQSALNELKFISQSTDFHQRYKIETIQEKVTQLYQTLQQALKDYKAIEKEKLSTKQDDDKLKAAELETRRAEAEAKKVMLENVKIKEKRLTILEEKKRRIAEKELLEKQAEQQLKDSEIQAKQAEVDRQAKLQDAYVDLQLEEKLARWEVNDYVNKLRNKLEKDDLTEADKATLSELTEYLNNLD
;
A
#
# COMPACT_ATOMS: atom_id res chain seq x y z
N MET A 1 14.02 86.44 71.84
CA MET A 1 13.32 85.67 70.78
C MET A 1 12.76 84.41 71.41
N THR A 2 11.51 84.47 71.87
CA THR A 2 10.78 83.32 72.43
C THR A 2 10.21 82.53 71.26
N LYS A 3 10.74 81.32 71.01
CA LYS A 3 10.12 80.38 70.08
C LYS A 3 8.72 80.08 70.62
N SER A 4 7.68 80.55 69.94
CA SER A 4 6.31 80.16 70.23
C SER A 4 6.21 78.65 70.05
N PHE A 5 5.87 77.95 71.12
CA PHE A 5 5.63 76.52 71.09
C PHE A 5 4.39 76.29 70.23
N ASP A 6 4.56 75.69 69.04
CA ASP A 6 3.47 75.42 68.12
C ASP A 6 2.66 74.22 68.63
N PHE A 7 1.64 74.52 69.42
CA PHE A 7 0.77 73.54 70.05
C PHE A 7 -0.01 72.70 69.01
N ASP A 8 -0.21 73.23 67.81
CA ASP A 8 -0.89 72.53 66.72
C ASP A 8 0.05 71.51 66.05
N GLU A 9 1.34 71.84 65.89
CA GLU A 9 2.36 70.87 65.46
C GLU A 9 2.52 69.72 66.47
N PHE A 10 2.48 70.03 67.78
CA PHE A 10 2.55 69.03 68.84
C PHE A 10 1.33 68.11 68.86
N LYS A 11 0.11 68.65 68.73
CA LYS A 11 -1.12 67.85 68.63
C LYS A 11 -1.10 66.93 67.42
N LYS A 12 -0.64 67.43 66.27
CA LYS A 12 -0.54 66.64 65.04
C LYS A 12 0.44 65.47 65.20
N LYS A 13 1.65 65.73 65.72
CA LYS A 13 2.64 64.67 66.00
C LYS A 13 2.17 63.66 67.04
N ALA A 14 1.45 64.11 68.07
CA ALA A 14 0.87 63.22 69.08
C ALA A 14 -0.23 62.33 68.49
N ALA A 15 -1.09 62.89 67.63
CA ALA A 15 -2.11 62.13 66.91
C ALA A 15 -1.49 61.10 65.95
N GLU A 16 -0.48 61.49 65.18
CA GLU A 16 0.27 60.59 64.29
C GLU A 16 0.94 59.45 65.08
N THR A 17 1.59 59.77 66.20
CA THR A 17 2.22 58.76 67.08
C THR A 17 1.20 57.80 67.67
N GLY A 18 0.05 58.31 68.12
CA GLY A 18 -1.06 57.50 68.63
C GLY A 18 -1.63 56.54 67.58
N GLN A 19 -1.82 57.01 66.35
CA GLN A 19 -2.28 56.19 65.24
C GLN A 19 -1.26 55.09 64.87
N THR A 20 0.04 55.42 64.82
CA THR A 20 1.09 54.44 64.55
C THR A 20 1.19 53.38 65.64
N LEU A 21 1.05 53.77 66.92
CA LEU A 21 1.03 52.83 68.03
C LEU A 21 -0.19 51.90 67.95
N GLN A 22 -1.38 52.45 67.68
CA GLN A 22 -2.61 51.66 67.53
C GLN A 22 -2.49 50.64 66.39
N LYS A 23 -1.93 51.04 65.24
CA LYS A 23 -1.66 50.12 64.12
C LYS A 23 -0.72 48.98 64.52
N LYS A 24 0.38 49.28 65.22
CA LYS A 24 1.34 48.27 65.69
C LYS A 24 0.73 47.31 66.71
N LEU A 25 -0.11 47.80 67.61
CA LEU A 25 -0.81 46.98 68.60
C LEU A 25 -1.88 46.10 67.97
N ASN A 26 -2.62 46.61 66.98
CA ASN A 26 -3.56 45.80 66.20
C ASN A 26 -2.83 44.66 65.47
N TYR A 27 -1.69 44.96 64.85
CA TYR A 27 -0.86 43.95 64.18
C TYR A 27 -0.27 42.92 65.17
N LEU A 28 0.09 43.34 66.38
CA LEU A 28 0.51 42.42 67.45
C LEU A 28 -0.63 41.48 67.83
N SER A 29 -1.83 42.04 68.07
CA SER A 29 -3.01 41.24 68.40
C SER A 29 -3.31 40.22 67.30
N GLU A 30 -3.27 40.62 66.04
CA GLU A 30 -3.48 39.73 64.89
C GLU A 30 -2.42 38.62 64.81
N SER A 31 -1.15 38.98 65.00
CA SER A 31 -0.04 38.02 64.98
C SER A 31 -0.16 36.99 66.12
N VAL A 32 -0.49 37.45 67.33
CA VAL A 32 -0.69 36.58 68.51
C VAL A 32 -1.92 35.70 68.36
N SER A 33 -3.03 36.22 67.84
CA SER A 33 -4.23 35.43 67.58
C SER A 33 -4.00 34.30 66.58
N ARG A 34 -3.05 34.46 65.66
CA ARG A 34 -2.72 33.44 64.64
C ARG A 34 -1.79 32.35 65.17
N SER A 35 -0.66 32.74 65.77
CA SER A 35 0.47 31.81 66.03
C SER A 35 0.89 31.81 67.52
N GLY A 36 0.06 32.35 68.41
CA GLY A 36 0.35 32.41 69.84
C GLY A 36 1.66 33.15 70.14
N MET A 37 2.58 32.48 70.87
CA MET A 37 3.88 33.05 71.24
C MET A 37 4.81 33.28 70.04
N GLU A 38 4.68 32.48 68.97
CA GLU A 38 5.42 32.70 67.72
C GLU A 38 4.94 33.95 66.98
N GLY A 39 3.68 34.35 67.20
CA GLY A 39 3.14 35.61 66.72
C GLY A 39 3.83 36.84 67.32
N VAL A 40 4.19 36.77 68.61
CA VAL A 40 4.95 37.85 69.29
C VAL A 40 6.36 37.96 68.72
N THR A 41 7.04 36.84 68.52
CA THR A 41 8.42 36.83 67.99
C THR A 41 8.45 37.30 66.54
N HIS A 42 7.44 36.96 65.75
CA HIS A 42 7.28 37.48 64.39
C HIS A 42 7.04 38.99 64.39
N TRP A 43 6.09 39.47 65.19
CA TRP A 43 5.80 40.90 65.31
C TRP A 43 7.02 41.72 65.68
N LEU A 44 7.83 41.26 66.64
CA LEU A 44 9.08 41.93 67.02
C LEU A 44 10.06 42.09 65.83
N LYS A 45 10.04 41.15 64.89
CA LYS A 45 10.89 41.18 63.70
C LYS A 45 10.32 42.06 62.59
N SER A 46 9.00 42.09 62.39
CA SER A 46 8.37 42.67 61.20
C SER A 46 7.58 43.97 61.44
N HIS A 47 7.32 44.39 62.69
CA HIS A 47 6.42 45.52 62.98
C HIS A 47 6.82 46.87 62.36
N HIS A 48 8.07 47.01 61.94
CA HIS A 48 8.60 48.23 61.33
C HIS A 48 8.34 48.28 59.82
N GLN A 49 8.00 47.15 59.21
CA GLN A 49 7.78 46.99 57.77
C GLN A 49 6.29 47.04 57.38
N ILE A 50 5.37 47.21 58.33
CA ILE A 50 3.92 47.07 58.09
C ILE A 50 3.42 48.05 57.01
N ASP A 51 3.83 49.31 57.09
CA ASP A 51 3.37 50.34 56.15
C ASP A 51 4.03 50.13 54.77
N ASP A 52 5.30 49.73 54.72
CA ASP A 52 6.03 49.41 53.49
C ASP A 52 5.45 48.18 52.78
N LEU A 53 5.08 47.14 53.54
CA LEU A 53 4.42 45.95 53.02
C LEU A 53 3.06 46.30 52.41
N LYS A 54 2.28 47.16 53.08
CA LYS A 54 0.99 47.64 52.53
C LYS A 54 1.19 48.44 51.26
N ALA A 55 2.20 49.30 51.20
CA ALA A 55 2.52 50.06 49.98
C ALA A 55 2.89 49.10 48.84
N ALA A 56 3.79 48.15 49.08
CA ALA A 56 4.21 47.16 48.10
C ALA A 56 3.06 46.26 47.60
N ILE A 57 2.12 45.90 48.47
CA ILE A 57 0.90 45.17 48.07
C ILE A 57 0.01 46.01 47.16
N ASN A 58 -0.16 47.31 47.46
CA ASN A 58 -0.94 48.19 46.59
C ASN A 58 -0.28 48.37 45.22
N ASP A 59 1.05 48.50 45.19
CA ASP A 59 1.81 48.56 43.94
C ASP A 59 1.69 47.24 43.16
N LEU A 60 1.71 46.10 43.84
CA LEU A 60 1.48 44.78 43.24
C LEU A 60 0.07 44.67 42.65
N LEU A 61 -0.96 45.16 43.36
CA LEU A 61 -2.34 45.17 42.88
C LEU A 61 -2.49 46.03 41.63
N ALA A 62 -1.89 47.22 41.62
CA ALA A 62 -1.87 48.09 40.45
C ALA A 62 -1.14 47.42 39.27
N ALA A 63 0.04 46.85 39.50
CA ALA A 63 0.79 46.10 38.50
C ALA A 63 0.01 44.89 37.98
N SER A 64 -0.85 44.28 38.80
CA SER A 64 -1.67 43.14 38.38
C SER A 64 -2.65 43.48 37.26
N GLU A 65 -3.05 44.74 37.13
CA GLU A 65 -3.95 45.21 36.08
C GLU A 65 -3.26 45.32 34.71
N GLU A 66 -1.93 45.31 34.69
CA GLU A 66 -1.14 45.38 33.46
C GLU A 66 -1.04 44.04 32.74
N GLU A 67 -0.98 44.06 31.40
CA GLU A 67 -0.81 42.84 30.58
C GLU A 67 0.54 42.15 30.81
N THR A 68 1.55 42.91 31.27
CA THR A 68 2.91 42.43 31.53
C THR A 68 3.06 41.80 32.91
N PHE A 69 1.99 41.68 33.69
CA PHE A 69 2.02 41.09 35.01
C PHE A 69 2.51 39.64 34.98
N THR A 70 3.39 39.29 35.91
CA THR A 70 3.91 37.92 36.06
C THR A 70 3.74 37.42 37.48
N LEU A 71 3.53 36.11 37.64
CA LEU A 71 3.35 35.50 38.96
C LEU A 71 4.62 35.67 39.83
N LEU A 72 5.80 35.76 39.21
CA LEU A 72 7.05 36.05 39.90
C LEU A 72 7.02 37.39 40.67
N GLN A 73 6.26 38.39 40.22
CA GLN A 73 6.14 39.67 40.91
C GLN A 73 5.49 39.52 42.28
N VAL A 74 4.56 38.57 42.44
CA VAL A 74 3.94 38.25 43.74
C VAL A 74 5.01 37.76 44.71
N HIS A 75 5.75 36.72 44.32
CA HIS A 75 6.84 36.21 45.16
C HIS A 75 7.89 37.29 45.48
N THR A 76 8.32 38.05 44.48
CA THR A 76 9.35 39.09 44.66
C THR A 76 8.90 40.15 45.66
N THR A 77 7.63 40.55 45.58
CA THR A 77 7.01 41.49 46.53
C THR A 77 7.05 40.95 47.95
N PHE A 78 6.57 39.73 48.17
CA PHE A 78 6.48 39.13 49.50
C PHE A 78 7.86 38.74 50.08
N SER A 79 8.80 38.28 49.24
CA SER A 79 10.15 37.87 49.66
C SER A 79 11.01 39.03 50.20
N SER A 80 10.62 40.27 49.92
CA SER A 80 11.30 41.47 50.42
C SER A 80 10.99 41.76 51.90
N PHE A 81 10.04 41.04 52.49
CA PHE A 81 9.54 41.27 53.85
C PHE A 81 9.70 40.04 54.73
N VAL A 82 9.76 40.25 56.05
CA VAL A 82 9.74 39.15 57.00
C VAL A 82 8.30 38.66 57.15
N LEU A 83 8.00 37.47 56.63
CA LEU A 83 6.68 36.85 56.66
C LEU A 83 6.66 35.59 57.56
N PRO A 84 5.49 35.17 58.06
CA PRO A 84 5.31 33.83 58.63
C PRO A 84 5.68 32.75 57.61
N GLU A 85 6.18 31.61 58.09
CA GLU A 85 6.66 30.52 57.22
C GLU A 85 5.59 30.01 56.26
N GLU A 86 4.35 29.88 56.74
CA GLU A 86 3.19 29.50 55.91
C GLU A 86 2.96 30.46 54.74
N ASP A 87 3.02 31.77 55.00
CA ASP A 87 2.77 32.81 53.98
C ASP A 87 3.95 32.88 53.00
N SER A 88 5.18 32.66 53.49
CA SER A 88 6.36 32.54 52.65
C SER A 88 6.24 31.36 51.69
N GLY A 89 5.83 30.18 52.18
CA GLY A 89 5.60 29.00 51.34
C GLY A 89 4.49 29.24 50.29
N GLN A 90 3.44 29.96 50.65
CA GLN A 90 2.38 30.32 49.70
C GLN A 90 2.86 31.31 48.65
N ALA A 91 3.73 32.26 49.00
CA ALA A 91 4.39 33.14 48.05
C ALA A 91 5.36 32.37 47.13
N GLU A 92 6.06 31.34 47.62
CA GLU A 92 6.94 30.48 46.81
C GLU A 92 6.19 29.69 45.74
N TRP A 93 4.92 29.31 45.99
CA TRP A 93 4.09 28.67 44.97
C TRP A 93 3.95 29.54 43.72
N TYR A 94 3.88 30.87 43.87
CA TYR A 94 3.81 31.80 42.73
C TYR A 94 5.09 31.78 41.88
N GLN A 95 6.27 31.76 42.50
CA GLN A 95 7.54 31.65 41.78
C GLN A 95 7.65 30.30 41.05
N THR A 96 7.23 29.24 41.72
CA THR A 96 7.29 27.88 41.18
C THR A 96 6.33 27.72 40.00
N ALA A 97 5.10 28.24 40.14
CA ALA A 97 4.12 28.29 39.06
C ALA A 97 4.64 29.11 37.86
N ASP A 98 5.21 30.30 38.09
CA ASP A 98 5.81 31.13 37.03
C ASP A 98 6.88 30.37 36.24
N SER A 99 7.78 29.70 36.96
CA SER A 99 8.88 28.93 36.38
C SER A 99 8.36 27.76 35.54
N TYR A 100 7.35 27.03 36.01
CA TYR A 100 6.75 25.95 35.23
C TYR A 100 5.97 26.45 34.02
N LEU A 101 5.26 27.57 34.13
CA LEU A 101 4.56 28.19 33.01
C LEU A 101 5.53 28.66 31.92
N LYS A 102 6.62 29.33 32.29
CA LYS A 102 7.68 29.73 31.35
C LYS A 102 8.34 28.53 30.67
N ASN A 103 8.60 27.46 31.42
CA ASN A 103 9.14 26.23 30.84
C ASN A 103 8.16 25.59 29.85
N PHE A 104 6.86 25.60 30.17
CA PHE A 104 5.82 25.10 29.27
C PHE A 104 5.69 25.97 28.02
N GLU A 105 5.68 27.30 28.17
CA GLU A 105 5.68 28.26 27.07
C GLU A 105 6.89 28.05 26.14
N LYS A 106 8.09 27.92 26.73
CA LYS A 106 9.31 27.62 25.98
C LYS A 106 9.18 26.34 25.16
N SER A 107 8.68 25.26 25.74
CA SER A 107 8.43 24.01 25.01
C SER A 107 7.42 24.17 23.87
N LEU A 108 6.41 25.03 24.02
CA LEU A 108 5.43 25.30 22.98
C LEU A 108 6.00 26.15 21.83
N VAL A 109 6.74 27.21 22.15
CA VAL A 109 7.20 28.20 21.18
C VAL A 109 8.48 27.76 20.48
N GLU A 110 9.47 27.30 21.24
CA GLU A 110 10.79 26.93 20.71
C GLU A 110 10.79 25.49 20.20
N ASP A 111 10.38 24.53 21.03
CA ASP A 111 10.45 23.11 20.70
C ASP A 111 9.25 22.63 19.87
N LYS A 112 8.17 23.42 19.82
CA LYS A 112 6.88 23.07 19.17
C LYS A 112 6.29 21.76 19.72
N VAL A 113 6.53 21.47 20.99
CA VAL A 113 6.05 20.27 21.68
C VAL A 113 5.10 20.67 22.80
N PHE A 114 3.90 20.07 22.79
CA PHE A 114 2.97 20.20 23.92
C PHE A 114 3.42 19.31 25.08
N ASN A 115 4.22 19.87 25.98
CA ASN A 115 4.75 19.14 27.13
C ASN A 115 3.70 19.00 28.25
N VAL A 116 2.94 17.91 28.20
CA VAL A 116 1.89 17.58 29.18
C VAL A 116 2.41 17.56 30.62
N LYS A 117 3.64 17.07 30.84
CA LYS A 117 4.21 16.96 32.19
C LYS A 117 4.50 18.34 32.78
N ALA A 118 5.11 19.23 31.99
CA ALA A 118 5.36 20.62 32.41
C ALA A 118 4.05 21.35 32.72
N LEU A 119 3.03 21.18 31.87
CA LEU A 119 1.70 21.76 32.11
C LEU A 119 1.04 21.22 33.38
N GLN A 120 1.13 19.91 33.64
CA GLN A 120 0.58 19.31 34.87
C GLN A 120 1.27 19.82 36.13
N SER A 121 2.60 20.00 36.10
CA SER A 121 3.34 20.63 37.19
C SER A 121 2.86 22.06 37.44
N ALA A 122 2.71 22.88 36.39
CA ALA A 122 2.17 24.24 36.51
C ALA A 122 0.74 24.22 37.08
N LEU A 123 -0.13 23.34 36.58
CA LEU A 123 -1.52 23.22 37.04
C LEU A 123 -1.63 22.85 38.52
N ASN A 124 -0.73 22.01 39.03
CA ASN A 124 -0.73 21.64 40.45
C ASN A 124 -0.43 22.84 41.35
N GLU A 125 0.58 23.64 41.01
CA GLU A 125 0.92 24.85 41.78
C GLU A 125 -0.21 25.90 41.70
N LEU A 126 -0.72 26.15 40.49
CA LEU A 126 -1.86 27.07 40.30
C LEU A 126 -3.10 26.63 41.08
N LYS A 127 -3.33 25.31 41.21
CA LYS A 127 -4.39 24.77 42.05
C LYS A 127 -4.17 25.12 43.52
N PHE A 128 -2.97 24.92 44.06
CA PHE A 128 -2.68 25.25 45.46
C PHE A 128 -2.86 26.74 45.73
N ILE A 129 -2.39 27.60 44.82
CA ILE A 129 -2.61 29.05 44.90
C ILE A 129 -4.11 29.36 44.91
N SER A 130 -4.88 28.81 43.97
CA SER A 130 -6.32 29.05 43.88
C SER A 130 -7.10 28.65 45.14
N GLN A 131 -6.59 27.66 45.90
CA GLN A 131 -7.23 27.13 47.10
C GLN A 131 -6.79 27.83 48.40
N SER A 132 -5.72 28.64 48.36
CA SER A 132 -5.11 29.30 49.52
C SER A 132 -5.87 30.54 49.98
N THR A 133 -7.13 30.38 50.37
CA THR A 133 -8.04 31.51 50.63
C THR A 133 -7.52 32.44 51.74
N ASP A 134 -6.95 31.88 52.81
CA ASP A 134 -6.49 32.64 53.97
C ASP A 134 -5.35 33.62 53.63
N PHE A 135 -4.44 33.23 52.72
CA PHE A 135 -3.36 34.09 52.23
C PHE A 135 -3.93 35.33 51.54
N HIS A 136 -4.81 35.08 50.57
CA HIS A 136 -5.31 36.11 49.69
C HIS A 136 -6.22 37.10 50.42
N GLN A 137 -7.04 36.61 51.35
CA GLN A 137 -7.86 37.47 52.20
C GLN A 137 -7.03 38.33 53.17
N ARG A 138 -5.98 37.75 53.77
CA ARG A 138 -5.11 38.45 54.71
C ARG A 138 -4.41 39.63 54.05
N TYR A 139 -3.87 39.41 52.85
CA TYR A 139 -3.15 40.43 52.10
C TYR A 139 -4.02 41.23 51.13
N LYS A 140 -5.32 40.93 51.06
CA LYS A 140 -6.29 41.59 50.16
C LYS A 140 -5.90 41.53 48.69
N ILE A 141 -5.45 40.35 48.25
CA ILE A 141 -5.02 40.06 46.87
C ILE A 141 -5.96 39.06 46.18
N GLU A 142 -7.24 39.06 46.55
CA GLU A 142 -8.26 38.17 46.00
C GLU A 142 -8.42 38.34 44.48
N THR A 143 -8.21 39.56 43.96
CA THR A 143 -8.23 39.83 42.51
C THR A 143 -7.15 39.06 41.76
N ILE A 144 -5.96 38.88 42.36
CA ILE A 144 -4.88 38.06 41.81
C ILE A 144 -5.26 36.58 41.89
N GLN A 145 -5.88 36.14 42.99
CA GLN A 145 -6.39 34.77 43.16
C GLN A 145 -7.41 34.41 42.08
N GLU A 146 -8.33 35.32 41.77
CA GLU A 146 -9.34 35.14 40.71
C GLU A 146 -8.68 34.96 39.34
N LYS A 147 -7.69 35.80 39.00
CA LYS A 147 -6.92 35.68 37.75
C LYS A 147 -6.18 34.34 37.66
N VAL A 148 -5.52 33.91 38.74
CA VAL A 148 -4.87 32.60 38.81
C VAL A 148 -5.87 31.46 38.65
N THR A 149 -7.05 31.58 39.25
CA THR A 149 -8.12 30.59 39.13
C THR A 149 -8.63 30.47 37.70
N GLN A 150 -8.81 31.59 37.00
CA GLN A 150 -9.20 31.62 35.58
C GLN A 150 -8.11 30.99 34.69
N LEU A 151 -6.83 31.32 34.96
CA LEU A 151 -5.69 30.74 34.26
C LEU A 151 -5.65 29.21 34.44
N TYR A 152 -5.81 28.74 35.68
CA TYR A 152 -5.88 27.31 36.00
C TYR A 152 -7.01 26.60 35.22
N GLN A 153 -8.22 27.16 35.21
CA GLN A 153 -9.35 26.58 34.50
C GLN A 153 -9.12 26.54 32.98
N THR A 154 -8.57 27.60 32.41
CA THR A 154 -8.25 27.70 30.98
C THR A 154 -7.22 26.66 30.57
N LEU A 155 -6.12 26.55 31.32
CA LEU A 155 -5.08 25.56 31.07
C LEU A 155 -5.58 24.12 31.29
N GLN A 156 -6.46 23.90 32.27
CA GLN A 156 -7.08 22.61 32.50
C GLN A 156 -7.99 22.20 31.32
N GLN A 157 -8.71 23.15 30.73
CA GLN A 157 -9.51 22.89 29.54
C GLN A 157 -8.61 22.60 28.32
N ALA A 158 -7.55 23.40 28.10
CA ALA A 158 -6.59 23.15 27.03
C ALA A 158 -5.94 21.76 27.13
N LEU A 159 -5.65 21.27 28.35
CA LEU A 159 -5.15 19.91 28.56
C LEU A 159 -6.18 18.83 28.20
N LYS A 160 -7.47 19.06 28.46
CA LYS A 160 -8.54 18.13 28.06
C LYS A 160 -8.68 18.08 26.54
N ASP A 161 -8.65 19.25 25.90
CA ASP A 161 -8.77 19.37 24.44
C ASP A 161 -7.59 18.70 23.74
N TYR A 162 -6.36 18.91 24.24
CA TYR A 162 -5.18 18.21 23.74
C TYR A 162 -5.32 16.69 23.79
N LYS A 163 -5.77 16.14 24.92
CA LYS A 163 -5.99 14.69 25.07
C LYS A 163 -7.08 14.16 24.14
N ALA A 164 -8.13 14.94 23.89
CA ALA A 164 -9.18 14.58 22.95
C ALA A 164 -8.63 14.49 21.51
N ILE A 165 -7.86 15.50 21.09
CA ILE A 165 -7.21 15.55 19.77
C ILE A 165 -6.22 14.39 19.61
N GLU A 166 -5.44 14.07 20.65
CA GLU A 166 -4.48 12.95 20.61
C GLU A 166 -5.18 11.60 20.46
N LYS A 167 -6.29 11.39 21.17
CA LYS A 167 -7.12 10.19 21.05
C LYS A 167 -7.73 10.06 19.66
N GLU A 168 -8.23 11.15 19.09
CA GLU A 168 -8.78 11.18 17.73
C GLU A 168 -7.70 10.83 16.69
N LYS A 169 -6.52 11.47 16.76
CA LYS A 169 -5.38 11.16 15.88
C LYS A 169 -4.97 9.69 15.95
N LEU A 170 -4.97 9.09 17.14
CA LEU A 170 -4.67 7.68 17.31
C LEU A 170 -5.73 6.78 16.64
N SER A 171 -7.02 7.13 16.78
CA SER A 171 -8.12 6.41 16.13
C SER A 171 -8.02 6.49 14.61
N THR A 172 -7.83 7.69 14.06
CA THR A 172 -7.68 7.89 12.61
C THR A 172 -6.51 7.08 12.07
N LYS A 173 -5.37 7.05 12.78
CA LYS A 173 -4.21 6.26 12.36
C LYS A 173 -4.51 4.76 12.35
N GLN A 174 -5.24 4.25 13.34
CA GLN A 174 -5.64 2.84 13.38
C GLN A 174 -6.59 2.48 12.23
N ASP A 175 -7.50 3.39 11.86
CA ASP A 175 -8.43 3.17 10.76
C ASP A 175 -7.72 3.26 9.39
N ASP A 176 -6.76 4.17 9.23
CA ASP A 176 -5.89 4.24 8.06
C ASP A 176 -5.04 2.97 7.90
N ASP A 177 -4.49 2.44 9.00
CA ASP A 177 -3.69 1.21 8.98
C ASP A 177 -4.56 -0.01 8.62
N LYS A 178 -5.82 -0.07 9.07
CA LYS A 178 -6.79 -1.11 8.67
C LYS A 178 -7.15 -1.00 7.18
N LEU A 179 -7.38 0.21 6.68
CA LEU A 179 -7.67 0.43 5.25
C LEU A 179 -6.50 -0.03 4.38
N LYS A 180 -5.27 0.36 4.72
CA LYS A 180 -4.07 -0.10 4.00
C LYS A 180 -3.90 -1.61 4.04
N ALA A 181 -4.22 -2.25 5.16
CA ALA A 181 -4.18 -3.71 5.28
C ALA A 181 -5.21 -4.39 4.35
N ALA A 182 -6.45 -3.88 4.30
CA ALA A 182 -7.49 -4.38 3.41
C ALA A 182 -7.15 -4.17 1.92
N GLU A 183 -6.56 -3.02 1.56
CA GLU A 183 -6.05 -2.76 0.21
C GLU A 183 -4.93 -3.72 -0.20
N LEU A 184 -4.03 -4.07 0.73
CA LEU A 184 -2.98 -5.05 0.49
C LEU A 184 -3.53 -6.46 0.29
N GLU A 185 -4.54 -6.84 1.08
CA GLU A 185 -5.20 -8.15 0.96
C GLU A 185 -5.95 -8.28 -0.37
N THR A 186 -6.72 -7.26 -0.75
CA THR A 186 -7.42 -7.23 -2.06
C THR A 186 -6.43 -7.29 -3.23
N ARG A 187 -5.33 -6.52 -3.19
CA ARG A 187 -4.27 -6.62 -4.22
C ARG A 187 -3.63 -8.00 -4.30
N ARG A 188 -3.42 -8.67 -3.15
CA ARG A 188 -2.91 -10.06 -3.14
C ARG A 188 -3.90 -11.02 -3.76
N ALA A 189 -5.17 -10.93 -3.40
CA ALA A 189 -6.23 -11.76 -3.97
C ALA A 189 -6.35 -11.55 -5.49
N GLU A 190 -6.27 -10.30 -5.96
CA GLU A 190 -6.27 -10.00 -7.40
C GLU A 190 -5.03 -10.56 -8.12
N ALA A 191 -3.85 -10.45 -7.52
CA ALA A 191 -2.62 -11.00 -8.09
C ALA A 191 -2.67 -12.54 -8.17
N GLU A 192 -3.21 -13.19 -7.14
CA GLU A 192 -3.40 -14.64 -7.12
C GLU A 192 -4.44 -15.08 -8.15
N ALA A 193 -5.57 -14.37 -8.26
CA ALA A 193 -6.58 -14.63 -9.29
C ALA A 193 -6.01 -14.47 -10.70
N LYS A 194 -5.18 -13.44 -10.95
CA LYS A 194 -4.48 -13.25 -12.24
C LYS A 194 -3.50 -14.39 -12.52
N LYS A 195 -2.77 -14.88 -11.51
CA LYS A 195 -1.86 -16.02 -11.64
C LYS A 195 -2.63 -17.29 -12.04
N VAL A 196 -3.72 -17.59 -11.34
CA VAL A 196 -4.60 -18.73 -11.66
C VAL A 196 -5.18 -18.61 -13.07
N MET A 197 -5.59 -17.41 -13.47
CA MET A 197 -6.10 -17.16 -14.82
C MET A 197 -5.03 -17.40 -15.88
N LEU A 198 -3.80 -16.93 -15.68
CA LEU A 198 -2.66 -17.17 -16.58
C LEU A 198 -2.30 -18.66 -16.68
N GLU A 199 -2.31 -19.40 -15.58
CA GLU A 199 -2.11 -20.85 -15.59
C GLU A 199 -3.21 -21.56 -16.38
N ASN A 200 -4.47 -21.16 -16.19
CA ASN A 200 -5.59 -21.70 -16.97
C ASN A 200 -5.46 -21.40 -18.48
N VAL A 201 -5.00 -20.20 -18.86
CA VAL A 201 -4.72 -19.85 -20.26
C VAL A 201 -3.62 -20.76 -20.83
N LYS A 202 -2.50 -20.94 -20.12
CA LYS A 202 -1.42 -21.85 -20.54
C LYS A 202 -1.90 -23.29 -20.71
N ILE A 203 -2.77 -23.78 -19.82
CA ILE A 203 -3.36 -25.12 -19.95
C ILE A 203 -4.24 -25.21 -21.20
N LYS A 204 -5.07 -24.19 -21.47
CA LYS A 204 -5.90 -24.15 -22.68
C LYS A 204 -5.07 -24.11 -23.95
N GLU A 205 -4.01 -23.31 -24.01
CA GLU A 205 -3.07 -23.26 -25.14
C GLU A 205 -2.41 -24.62 -25.37
N LYS A 206 -1.91 -25.28 -24.31
CA LYS A 206 -1.35 -26.65 -24.42
C LYS A 206 -2.38 -27.66 -24.92
N ARG A 207 -3.65 -27.55 -24.52
CA ARG A 207 -4.72 -28.43 -25.02
C ARG A 207 -5.02 -28.17 -26.50
N LEU A 208 -5.00 -26.91 -26.92
CA LEU A 208 -5.19 -26.49 -28.31
C LEU A 208 -4.07 -27.02 -29.21
N THR A 209 -2.82 -26.87 -28.81
CA THR A 209 -1.68 -27.39 -29.59
C THR A 209 -1.72 -28.92 -29.70
N ILE A 210 -2.07 -29.63 -28.62
CA ILE A 210 -2.27 -31.10 -28.68
C ILE A 210 -3.40 -31.46 -29.66
N LEU A 211 -4.49 -30.70 -29.68
CA LEU A 211 -5.61 -30.93 -30.60
C LEU A 211 -5.22 -30.67 -32.06
N GLU A 212 -4.50 -29.60 -32.33
CA GLU A 212 -3.98 -29.28 -33.68
C GLU A 212 -2.99 -30.35 -34.16
N GLU A 213 -2.07 -30.79 -33.29
CA GLU A 213 -1.11 -31.84 -33.64
C GLU A 213 -1.82 -33.18 -33.89
N LYS A 214 -2.84 -33.53 -33.07
CA LYS A 214 -3.67 -34.70 -33.33
C LYS A 214 -4.40 -34.61 -34.66
N LYS A 215 -5.01 -33.47 -34.99
CA LYS A 215 -5.67 -33.26 -36.29
C LYS A 215 -4.68 -33.41 -37.44
N ARG A 216 -3.47 -32.84 -37.31
CA ARG A 216 -2.42 -32.97 -38.31
C ARG A 216 -1.99 -34.42 -38.52
N ARG A 217 -1.79 -35.19 -37.44
CA ARG A 217 -1.45 -36.62 -37.54
C ARG A 217 -2.57 -37.44 -38.17
N ILE A 218 -3.83 -37.12 -37.90
CA ILE A 218 -4.97 -37.78 -38.56
C ILE A 218 -4.95 -37.48 -40.06
N ALA A 219 -4.77 -36.22 -40.46
CA ALA A 219 -4.68 -35.83 -41.86
C ALA A 219 -3.48 -36.48 -42.58
N GLU A 220 -2.32 -36.56 -41.93
CA GLU A 220 -1.14 -37.28 -42.46
C GLU A 220 -1.42 -38.79 -42.62
N LYS A 221 -2.11 -39.41 -41.66
CA LYS A 221 -2.50 -40.82 -41.75
C LYS A 221 -3.50 -41.08 -42.88
N GLU A 222 -4.53 -40.25 -43.03
CA GLU A 222 -5.50 -40.35 -44.12
C GLU A 222 -4.85 -40.14 -45.50
N LEU A 223 -3.86 -39.24 -45.59
CA LEU A 223 -3.09 -39.04 -46.82
C LEU A 223 -2.28 -40.30 -47.17
N LEU A 224 -1.60 -40.91 -46.20
CA LEU A 224 -0.85 -42.14 -46.39
C LEU A 224 -1.75 -43.32 -46.77
N GLU A 225 -2.91 -43.47 -46.14
CA GLU A 225 -3.90 -44.50 -46.49
C GLU A 225 -4.40 -44.33 -47.92
N LYS A 226 -4.73 -43.10 -48.33
CA LYS A 226 -5.11 -42.80 -49.73
C LYS A 226 -3.99 -43.09 -50.72
N GLN A 227 -2.74 -42.76 -50.37
CA GLN A 227 -1.58 -43.08 -51.23
C GLN A 227 -1.38 -44.59 -51.34
N ALA A 228 -1.53 -45.35 -50.25
CA ALA A 228 -1.45 -46.81 -50.26
C ALA A 228 -2.59 -47.45 -51.08
N GLU A 229 -3.83 -46.96 -50.94
CA GLU A 229 -4.95 -47.41 -51.79
C GLU A 229 -4.71 -47.11 -53.27
N GLN A 230 -4.13 -45.94 -53.59
CA GLN A 230 -3.80 -45.58 -54.96
C GLN A 230 -2.72 -46.51 -55.52
N GLN A 231 -1.65 -46.78 -54.77
CA GLN A 231 -0.61 -47.73 -55.16
C GLN A 231 -1.15 -49.15 -55.35
N LEU A 232 -2.06 -49.60 -54.49
CA LEU A 232 -2.72 -50.90 -54.65
C LEU A 232 -3.54 -50.94 -55.94
N LYS A 233 -4.36 -49.92 -56.22
CA LYS A 233 -5.11 -49.84 -57.48
C LYS A 233 -4.20 -49.81 -58.71
N ASP A 234 -3.12 -49.04 -58.65
CA ASP A 234 -2.13 -48.98 -59.72
C ASP A 234 -1.47 -50.35 -59.93
N SER A 235 -1.15 -51.06 -58.85
CA SER A 235 -0.60 -52.42 -58.91
C SER A 235 -1.60 -53.45 -59.45
N GLU A 236 -2.89 -53.34 -59.11
CA GLU A 236 -3.95 -54.18 -59.68
C GLU A 236 -4.14 -53.92 -61.18
N ILE A 237 -4.09 -52.65 -61.60
CA ILE A 237 -4.13 -52.28 -63.02
C ILE A 237 -2.93 -52.88 -63.75
N GLN A 238 -1.73 -52.76 -63.19
CA GLN A 238 -0.53 -53.36 -63.77
C GLN A 238 -0.62 -54.90 -63.84
N ALA A 239 -1.16 -55.56 -62.80
CA ALA A 239 -1.37 -57.00 -62.81
C ALA A 239 -2.39 -57.43 -63.87
N LYS A 240 -3.49 -56.70 -64.02
CA LYS A 240 -4.48 -56.93 -65.09
C LYS A 240 -3.88 -56.72 -66.47
N GLN A 241 -3.08 -55.66 -66.65
CA GLN A 241 -2.40 -55.39 -67.91
C GLN A 241 -1.41 -56.52 -68.26
N ALA A 242 -0.63 -57.00 -67.28
CA ALA A 242 0.28 -58.12 -67.45
C ALA A 242 -0.44 -59.43 -67.81
N GLU A 243 -1.64 -59.67 -67.24
CA GLU A 243 -2.46 -60.83 -67.60
C GLU A 243 -3.04 -60.71 -69.02
N VAL A 244 -3.47 -59.52 -69.43
CA VAL A 244 -3.88 -59.25 -70.83
C VAL A 244 -2.73 -59.51 -71.79
N ASP A 245 -1.54 -59.00 -71.50
CA ASP A 245 -0.35 -59.22 -72.33
C ASP A 245 0.04 -60.71 -72.39
N ARG A 246 -0.13 -61.44 -71.28
CA ARG A 246 0.07 -62.89 -71.22
C ARG A 246 -0.95 -63.64 -72.08
N GLN A 247 -2.23 -63.25 -72.03
CA GLN A 247 -3.27 -63.84 -72.85
C GLN A 247 -3.06 -63.54 -74.34
N ALA A 248 -2.64 -62.33 -74.70
CA ALA A 248 -2.27 -61.98 -76.06
C ALA A 248 -1.13 -62.87 -76.57
N LYS A 249 -0.05 -63.05 -75.78
CA LYS A 249 1.05 -63.97 -76.12
C LYS A 249 0.61 -65.43 -76.25
N LEU A 250 -0.33 -65.88 -75.44
CA LEU A 250 -0.89 -67.24 -75.55
C LEU A 250 -1.76 -67.40 -76.81
N GLN A 251 -2.51 -66.36 -77.20
CA GLN A 251 -3.27 -66.36 -78.45
C GLN A 251 -2.34 -66.37 -79.66
N ASP A 252 -1.29 -65.54 -79.67
CA ASP A 252 -0.27 -65.54 -80.72
C ASP A 252 0.38 -66.93 -80.84
N ALA A 253 0.82 -67.52 -79.72
CA ALA A 253 1.39 -68.88 -79.71
C ALA A 253 0.40 -69.96 -80.18
N TYR A 254 -0.91 -69.79 -79.94
CA TYR A 254 -1.94 -70.73 -80.41
C TYR A 254 -2.18 -70.60 -81.92
N VAL A 255 -2.11 -69.39 -82.48
CA VAL A 255 -2.17 -69.15 -83.93
C VAL A 255 -0.98 -69.78 -84.63
N ASP A 256 0.23 -69.63 -84.07
CA ASP A 256 1.44 -70.25 -84.60
C ASP A 256 1.34 -71.78 -84.61
N LEU A 257 0.80 -72.37 -83.55
CA LEU A 257 0.61 -73.82 -83.45
C LEU A 257 -0.43 -74.35 -84.45
N GLN A 258 -1.48 -73.58 -84.73
CA GLN A 258 -2.45 -73.90 -85.79
C GLN A 258 -1.85 -73.77 -87.20
N LEU A 259 -0.90 -72.86 -87.42
CA LEU A 259 -0.17 -72.73 -88.68
C LEU A 259 0.78 -73.91 -88.88
N GLU A 260 1.50 -74.33 -87.84
CA GLU A 260 2.36 -75.52 -87.86
C GLU A 260 1.55 -76.81 -88.11
N GLU A 261 0.40 -77.00 -87.46
CA GLU A 261 -0.48 -78.15 -87.73
C GLU A 261 -1.05 -78.15 -89.16
N LYS A 262 -1.34 -76.98 -89.73
CA LYS A 262 -1.80 -76.86 -91.12
C LYS A 262 -0.69 -77.15 -92.13
N LEU A 263 0.56 -76.80 -91.82
CA LEU A 263 1.74 -77.11 -92.64
C LEU A 263 2.10 -78.60 -92.61
N ALA A 264 1.92 -79.27 -91.46
CA ALA A 264 2.21 -80.71 -91.30
C ALA A 264 1.21 -81.64 -92.01
N ARG A 265 0.03 -81.15 -92.42
CA ARG A 265 -1.04 -81.93 -93.10
C ARG A 265 -1.07 -81.75 -94.62
N TRP A 266 -0.09 -81.09 -95.23
CA TRP A 266 -0.03 -80.93 -96.68
C TRP A 266 0.74 -82.08 -97.34
N GLU A 267 0.02 -83.06 -97.89
CA GLU A 267 0.60 -84.03 -98.83
C GLU A 267 0.80 -83.38 -100.21
N VAL A 268 1.96 -83.66 -100.84
CA VAL A 268 2.42 -83.10 -102.13
C VAL A 268 1.37 -83.19 -103.25
N ASN A 269 0.45 -84.15 -103.17
CA ASN A 269 -0.67 -84.32 -104.12
C ASN A 269 -1.70 -83.17 -104.11
N ASP A 270 -1.88 -82.44 -103.01
CA ASP A 270 -2.86 -81.33 -102.93
C ASP A 270 -2.32 -80.02 -103.52
N TYR A 271 -1.00 -79.84 -103.59
CA TYR A 271 -0.37 -78.70 -104.27
C TYR A 271 -0.47 -78.83 -105.79
N VAL A 272 -0.30 -80.05 -106.31
CA VAL A 272 -0.48 -80.38 -107.74
C VAL A 272 -1.94 -80.17 -108.16
N ASN A 273 -2.92 -80.57 -107.34
CA ASN A 273 -4.34 -80.36 -107.64
C ASN A 273 -4.79 -78.88 -107.56
N LYS A 274 -4.21 -78.08 -106.64
CA LYS A 274 -4.47 -76.62 -106.62
C LYS A 274 -3.79 -75.86 -107.75
N LEU A 275 -2.64 -76.32 -108.24
CA LEU A 275 -2.00 -75.78 -109.44
C LEU A 275 -2.75 -76.17 -110.71
N ARG A 276 -3.28 -77.41 -110.81
CA ARG A 276 -4.13 -77.87 -111.91
C ARG A 276 -5.46 -77.10 -111.99
N ASN A 277 -6.10 -76.84 -110.85
CA ASN A 277 -7.32 -76.03 -110.77
C ASN A 277 -7.09 -74.51 -110.95
N LYS A 278 -5.84 -74.03 -110.84
CA LYS A 278 -5.46 -72.67 -111.25
C LYS A 278 -5.05 -72.58 -112.73
N LEU A 279 -4.75 -73.70 -113.38
CA LEU A 279 -4.45 -73.79 -114.81
C LEU A 279 -5.69 -73.70 -115.71
N GLU A 280 -6.89 -73.97 -115.17
CA GLU A 280 -8.18 -73.79 -115.89
C GLU A 280 -8.77 -72.38 -115.75
N LYS A 281 -8.11 -71.47 -115.02
CA LYS A 281 -8.53 -70.07 -114.87
C LYS A 281 -7.41 -69.15 -115.35
N ASP A 282 -7.50 -68.75 -116.62
CA ASP A 282 -6.65 -67.78 -117.31
C ASP A 282 -6.31 -66.54 -116.46
N ASP A 283 -5.17 -66.58 -115.77
CA ASP A 283 -4.40 -65.38 -115.38
C ASP A 283 -3.06 -65.82 -114.76
N LEU A 284 -2.08 -66.11 -115.62
CA LEU A 284 -0.69 -66.33 -115.20
C LEU A 284 0.24 -65.36 -115.93
N THR A 285 0.95 -64.58 -115.13
CA THR A 285 1.97 -63.61 -115.52
C THR A 285 3.19 -64.29 -116.15
N GLU A 286 3.92 -63.60 -117.03
CA GLU A 286 5.13 -64.11 -117.73
C GLU A 286 6.19 -64.70 -116.78
N ALA A 287 6.26 -64.22 -115.53
CA ALA A 287 7.14 -64.76 -114.50
C ALA A 287 6.78 -66.20 -114.10
N ASP A 288 5.49 -66.55 -114.07
CA ASP A 288 5.02 -67.90 -113.69
C ASP A 288 5.19 -68.91 -114.83
N LYS A 289 5.23 -68.47 -116.09
CA LYS A 289 5.55 -69.32 -117.24
C LYS A 289 7.04 -69.71 -117.27
N ALA A 290 7.92 -68.82 -116.81
CA ALA A 290 9.36 -69.08 -116.74
C ALA A 290 9.71 -70.14 -115.66
N THR A 291 9.13 -70.02 -114.46
CA THR A 291 9.30 -71.01 -113.38
C THR A 291 8.65 -72.36 -113.70
N LEU A 292 7.57 -72.38 -114.47
CA LEU A 292 6.95 -73.61 -114.97
C LEU A 292 7.83 -74.34 -115.99
N SER A 293 8.54 -73.60 -116.86
CA SER A 293 9.48 -74.21 -117.81
C SER A 293 10.66 -74.86 -117.09
N GLU A 294 11.22 -74.19 -116.07
CA GLU A 294 12.31 -74.72 -115.23
C GLU A 294 11.86 -75.94 -114.39
N LEU A 295 10.66 -75.93 -113.82
CA LEU A 295 10.11 -77.07 -113.06
C LEU A 295 9.77 -78.27 -113.94
N THR A 296 9.36 -78.05 -115.20
CA THR A 296 9.06 -79.13 -116.16
C THR A 296 10.35 -79.75 -116.70
N GLU A 297 11.41 -78.96 -116.91
CA GLU A 297 12.76 -79.46 -117.23
C GLU A 297 13.40 -80.23 -116.06
N TYR A 298 13.13 -79.83 -114.82
CA TYR A 298 13.63 -80.54 -113.64
C TYR A 298 12.92 -81.89 -113.41
N LEU A 299 11.62 -81.99 -113.74
CA LEU A 299 10.85 -83.23 -113.63
C LEU A 299 11.09 -84.23 -114.77
N ASN A 300 11.48 -83.78 -115.97
CA ASN A 300 11.89 -84.66 -117.07
C ASN A 300 13.32 -85.24 -116.91
N ASN A 301 14.07 -84.78 -115.90
CA ASN A 301 15.41 -85.27 -115.54
C ASN A 301 15.38 -86.13 -114.25
N LEU A 302 14.20 -86.59 -113.83
CA LEU A 302 13.98 -87.40 -112.62
C LEU A 302 13.33 -88.78 -112.89
N ASP A 303 13.48 -89.29 -114.13
CA ASP A 303 13.45 -90.74 -114.43
C ASP A 303 14.88 -91.32 -114.41
#